data_AF-A0A1M4PKR7-F1
#
_entry.id   AF-A0A1M4PKR7-F1
#
_cell.length_a   1.000
_cell.length_b   1.000
_cell.length_c   1.000
_cell.angle_alpha   90.00
_cell.angle_beta   90.00
_cell.angle_gamma   90.00
#
_symmetry.space_group_name_H-M   'P 1'
#
loop_
_entity.id
_entity.type
_entity.pdbx_description
1 polymer ?
#
loop_
_entity_poly.entity_id
_entity_poly.type
_entity_poly.pdbx_seq_one_letter_code
_entity_poly.pdbx_strand_id
1 'polypeptide(L)'
;MAGDIEVELMDIELIDVTSLEEKIDKSTAIIIGSPTINQNTLRPIYDLFAVINPIRNRGKLAGAFGSYGWSGEAVKIIQENLKNLKLKVYDDGLRCCFIPFEDSFQEAIEYGKDFGKKLLDNSR
;
A
#
# COMPACT_ATOMS: atom_id res chain seq x y z
N MET A 1 14.95 -12.32 0.68
CA MET A 1 14.66 -11.33 -0.38
C MET A 1 13.82 -12.02 -1.45
N ALA A 2 12.87 -11.32 -2.08
CA ALA A 2 11.97 -11.93 -3.08
C ALA A 2 12.61 -12.06 -4.47
N GLY A 3 13.53 -11.17 -4.82
CA GLY A 3 14.24 -11.13 -6.09
C GLY A 3 14.82 -9.74 -6.33
N ASP A 4 15.12 -9.41 -7.59
CA ASP A 4 15.60 -8.10 -8.02
C ASP A 4 14.40 -7.16 -8.26
N ILE A 5 14.14 -6.28 -7.29
CA ILE A 5 13.01 -5.34 -7.29
C ILE A 5 13.54 -4.00 -6.79
N GLU A 6 13.39 -2.95 -7.59
CA GLU A 6 13.63 -1.58 -7.14
C GLU A 6 12.49 -1.13 -6.23
N VAL A 7 12.84 -0.69 -5.01
CA VAL A 7 11.87 -0.23 -4.01
C VAL A 7 12.17 1.20 -3.65
N GLU A 8 11.16 2.06 -3.82
CA GLU A 8 11.21 3.46 -3.40
C GLU A 8 10.26 3.66 -2.21
N LEU A 9 10.82 4.07 -1.07
CA LEU A 9 10.05 4.46 0.11
C LEU A 9 9.77 5.95 0.06
N MET A 10 8.50 6.33 0.24
CA MET A 10 8.07 7.73 0.18
C MET A 10 7.18 8.07 1.36
N ASP A 11 7.45 9.23 1.95
CA ASP A 11 6.53 9.89 2.87
C ASP A 11 5.60 10.81 2.08
N ILE A 12 4.33 10.40 1.99
CA ILE A 12 3.33 11.11 1.19
C ILE A 12 2.81 12.40 1.86
N GLU A 13 3.15 12.64 3.13
CA GLU A 13 2.82 13.91 3.81
C GLU A 13 3.68 15.07 3.29
N LEU A 14 4.85 14.77 2.73
CA LEU A 14 5.89 15.75 2.39
C LEU A 14 6.11 15.91 0.88
N ILE A 15 5.41 15.13 0.06
CA ILE A 15 5.53 15.14 -1.40
C ILE A 15 4.43 15.98 -2.03
N ASP A 16 4.74 16.66 -3.12
CA ASP A 16 3.71 17.32 -3.92
C ASP A 16 2.90 16.30 -4.75
N VAL A 17 1.67 16.69 -5.08
CA VAL A 17 0.71 15.82 -5.78
C VAL A 17 1.19 15.40 -7.17
N THR A 18 1.92 16.26 -7.88
CA THR A 18 2.41 15.96 -9.23
C THR A 18 3.52 14.91 -9.20
N SER A 19 4.47 15.06 -8.27
CA SER A 19 5.50 14.05 -8.02
C SER A 19 4.89 12.71 -7.59
N LEU A 20 3.85 12.73 -6.75
CA LEU A 20 3.13 11.52 -6.33
C LEU A 20 2.46 10.81 -7.52
N GLU A 21 1.77 11.56 -8.40
CA GLU A 21 1.16 11.01 -9.62
C GLU A 21 2.21 10.33 -10.51
N GLU A 22 3.33 11.02 -10.77
CA GLU A 22 4.40 10.52 -11.62
C GLU A 22 4.99 9.20 -11.08
N LYS A 23 5.19 9.13 -9.76
CA LYS A 23 5.72 7.93 -9.09
C LYS A 23 4.76 6.75 -9.19
N ILE A 24 3.47 6.98 -8.98
CA ILE A 24 2.43 5.96 -9.15
C ILE A 24 2.41 5.45 -10.59
N ASP A 25 2.52 6.35 -11.57
CA ASP A 25 2.51 5.98 -12.98
C ASP A 25 3.70 5.12 -13.38
N LYS A 26 4.89 5.45 -12.90
CA LYS A 26 6.14 4.72 -13.20
C LYS A 26 6.26 3.38 -12.47
N SER A 27 5.62 3.23 -11.30
CA SER A 27 5.70 1.99 -10.51
C SER A 27 5.03 0.79 -11.20
N THR A 28 5.48 -0.43 -10.97
CA THR A 28 4.73 -1.64 -11.41
C THR A 28 3.73 -2.11 -10.35
N ALA A 29 4.00 -1.76 -9.09
CA ALA A 29 3.18 -2.10 -7.95
C ALA A 29 3.31 -1.02 -6.87
N ILE A 30 2.32 -0.93 -5.99
CA ILE A 30 2.31 0.02 -4.86
C ILE A 30 1.91 -0.68 -3.57
N ILE A 31 2.50 -0.27 -2.45
CA ILE A 31 2.06 -0.65 -1.11
C ILE A 31 1.81 0.63 -0.34
N ILE A 32 0.62 0.77 0.24
CA ILE A 32 0.20 2.01 0.92
C ILE A 32 0.11 1.75 2.43
N GLY A 33 0.77 2.61 3.20
CA GLY A 33 0.76 2.59 4.67
C GLY A 33 -0.10 3.70 5.24
N SER A 34 -0.97 3.41 6.23
CA SER A 34 -1.63 4.45 7.01
C SER A 34 -2.00 3.98 8.42
N PRO A 35 -1.82 4.81 9.47
CA PRO A 35 -2.42 4.55 10.76
C PRO A 35 -3.95 4.74 10.70
N THR A 36 -4.66 4.18 11.68
CA THR A 36 -6.09 4.48 11.87
C THR A 36 -6.28 5.64 12.84
N ILE A 37 -6.89 6.72 12.36
CA ILE A 37 -7.30 7.88 13.17
C ILE A 37 -8.78 8.15 12.91
N ASN A 38 -9.59 8.22 13.99
CA ASN A 38 -11.04 8.45 13.90
C ASN A 38 -11.75 7.43 12.98
N GLN A 39 -11.43 6.14 13.11
CA GLN A 39 -11.91 5.04 12.25
C GLN A 39 -11.64 5.27 10.75
N ASN A 40 -10.57 6.01 10.43
CA ASN A 40 -10.28 6.45 9.07
C ASN A 40 -8.78 6.48 8.77
N THR A 41 -8.42 6.68 7.50
CA THR A 41 -7.06 6.97 7.05
C THR A 41 -6.69 8.44 7.24
N LEU A 42 -5.41 8.77 7.06
CA LEU A 42 -4.97 10.17 6.98
C LEU A 42 -5.39 10.82 5.65
N ARG A 43 -5.51 12.16 5.66
CA ARG A 43 -5.86 12.95 4.46
C ARG A 43 -4.97 12.67 3.22
N PRO A 44 -3.63 12.59 3.35
CA PRO A 44 -2.74 12.32 2.21
C PRO A 44 -3.09 11.03 1.44
N ILE A 45 -3.71 10.05 2.10
CA ILE A 45 -4.14 8.81 1.46
C ILE A 45 -5.29 9.07 0.46
N TYR A 46 -6.17 10.02 0.75
CA TYR A 46 -7.21 10.43 -0.19
C TYR A 46 -6.64 11.23 -1.35
N ASP A 47 -5.67 12.10 -1.08
CA ASP A 47 -4.95 12.84 -2.13
C ASP A 47 -4.22 11.83 -3.06
N LEU A 48 -3.66 10.76 -2.50
CA LEU A 48 -3.10 9.63 -3.26
C LEU A 48 -4.17 8.94 -4.12
N PHE A 49 -5.35 8.63 -3.59
CA PHE A 49 -6.41 8.01 -4.41
C PHE A 49 -6.84 8.92 -5.57
N ALA A 50 -6.86 10.23 -5.36
CA ALA A 50 -7.26 11.19 -6.37
C ALA A 50 -6.34 11.21 -7.60
N VAL A 51 -5.05 10.89 -7.43
CA VAL A 51 -4.08 10.84 -8.53
C VAL A 51 -4.01 9.48 -9.23
N ILE A 52 -4.59 8.42 -8.64
CA ILE A 52 -4.64 7.11 -9.30
C ILE A 52 -5.67 7.17 -10.43
N ASN A 53 -5.19 7.00 -11.66
CA ASN A 53 -6.03 6.92 -12.84
C ASN A 53 -6.41 5.45 -13.12
N PRO A 54 -7.69 5.06 -13.04
CA PRO A 54 -8.12 3.66 -13.17
C PRO A 54 -8.01 3.09 -14.60
N ILE A 55 -7.74 3.94 -15.60
CA ILE A 55 -7.46 3.51 -16.98
C ILE A 55 -5.96 3.24 -17.12
N ARG A 56 -5.12 4.19 -16.71
CA ARG A 56 -3.66 4.14 -16.86
C ARG A 56 -2.99 3.19 -15.86
N ASN A 57 -3.49 3.13 -14.62
CA ASN A 57 -2.91 2.34 -13.54
C ASN A 57 -3.63 1.00 -13.32
N ARG A 58 -4.55 0.64 -14.22
CA ARG A 58 -5.34 -0.59 -14.12
C ARG A 58 -4.45 -1.81 -13.97
N GLY A 59 -4.82 -2.69 -13.05
CA GLY A 59 -4.21 -4.00 -12.92
C GLY A 59 -2.84 -4.04 -12.25
N LYS A 60 -2.28 -2.88 -11.85
CA LYS A 60 -1.08 -2.82 -10.99
C LYS A 60 -1.34 -3.60 -9.71
N LEU A 61 -0.33 -4.34 -9.24
CA LEU A 61 -0.41 -5.03 -7.96
C LEU A 61 -0.40 -3.97 -6.84
N ALA A 62 -1.30 -4.09 -5.88
CA ALA A 62 -1.43 -3.12 -4.80
C ALA A 62 -1.56 -3.79 -3.44
N GLY A 63 -0.96 -3.23 -2.41
CA GLY A 63 -1.05 -3.71 -1.04
C GLY A 63 -1.39 -2.60 -0.07
N ALA A 64 -1.84 -2.97 1.12
CA ALA A 64 -2.12 -2.04 2.20
C ALA A 64 -1.54 -2.55 3.51
N PHE A 65 -0.99 -1.64 4.32
CA PHE A 65 -0.59 -1.93 5.68
C PHE A 65 -0.90 -0.76 6.61
N GLY A 66 -0.95 -1.02 7.92
CA GLY A 66 -1.23 0.03 8.87
C GLY A 66 -1.18 -0.41 10.32
N SER A 67 -0.98 0.56 11.21
CA SER A 67 -1.11 0.37 12.64
C SER A 67 -2.40 0.98 13.18
N TYR A 68 -2.87 0.48 14.32
CA TYR A 68 -4.10 0.97 14.95
C TYR A 68 -4.07 0.75 16.47
N GLY A 69 -4.89 1.51 17.21
CA GLY A 69 -5.03 1.33 18.67
C GLY A 69 -6.20 0.41 19.03
N TRP A 70 -7.42 0.83 18.68
CA TRP A 70 -8.65 0.12 19.07
C TRP A 70 -9.30 -0.59 17.88
N SER A 71 -9.41 0.12 16.76
CA SER A 71 -10.03 -0.36 15.52
C SER A 71 -9.14 0.00 14.34
N GLY A 72 -9.07 -0.90 13.34
CA GLY A 72 -8.09 -0.87 12.25
C GLY A 72 -8.71 -0.67 10.87
N GLU A 73 -9.61 0.29 10.72
CA GLU A 73 -10.36 0.54 9.48
C GLU A 73 -9.47 0.99 8.30
N ALA A 74 -8.36 1.68 8.56
CA ALA A 74 -7.54 2.32 7.53
C ALA A 74 -7.11 1.33 6.43
N VAL A 75 -6.62 0.15 6.80
CA VAL A 75 -6.18 -0.87 5.85
C VAL A 75 -7.33 -1.31 4.94
N LYS A 76 -8.50 -1.56 5.52
CA LYS A 76 -9.69 -1.97 4.76
C LYS A 76 -10.16 -0.87 3.81
N ILE A 77 -10.21 0.38 4.28
CA ILE A 77 -10.56 1.55 3.45
C ILE A 77 -9.61 1.66 2.27
N ILE A 78 -8.30 1.50 2.49
CA ILE A 78 -7.30 1.54 1.42
C ILE A 78 -7.55 0.42 0.40
N GLN A 79 -7.73 -0.82 0.85
CA GLN A 79 -7.96 -1.94 -0.05
C GLN A 79 -9.24 -1.80 -0.88
N GLU A 80 -10.33 -1.32 -0.28
CA GLU A 80 -11.59 -1.10 -1.00
C GLU A 80 -11.44 -0.02 -2.07
N ASN A 81 -10.76 1.09 -1.75
CA ASN A 81 -10.47 2.14 -2.73
C ASN A 81 -9.58 1.63 -3.87
N LEU A 82 -8.52 0.87 -3.58
CA LEU A 82 -7.65 0.27 -4.60
C LEU A 82 -8.41 -0.69 -5.52
N LYS A 83 -9.33 -1.50 -4.98
CA LYS A 83 -10.23 -2.37 -5.76
C LYS A 83 -11.14 -1.54 -6.67
N ASN A 84 -11.74 -0.47 -6.14
CA ASN A 84 -12.59 0.44 -6.90
C ASN A 84 -11.83 1.11 -8.06
N LEU A 85 -10.57 1.48 -7.81
CA LEU A 85 -9.63 2.05 -8.78
C LEU A 85 -9.04 1.02 -9.77
N LYS A 86 -9.52 -0.23 -9.75
CA LYS A 86 -9.15 -1.32 -10.67
C LYS A 86 -7.71 -1.84 -10.54
N LEU A 87 -7.09 -1.66 -9.37
CA LEU A 87 -5.81 -2.31 -9.05
C LEU A 87 -6.06 -3.75 -8.57
N LYS A 88 -5.03 -4.60 -8.68
CA LYS A 88 -5.05 -5.97 -8.18
C LYS A 88 -4.58 -5.95 -6.73
N VAL A 89 -5.51 -5.94 -5.79
CA VAL A 89 -5.17 -5.95 -4.36
C VAL A 89 -4.63 -7.31 -3.94
N TYR A 90 -3.45 -7.30 -3.33
CA TYR A 90 -2.78 -8.44 -2.74
C TYR A 90 -3.31 -8.67 -1.32
N ASP A 91 -3.82 -9.88 -1.09
CA ASP A 91 -4.21 -10.41 0.22
C ASP A 91 -5.17 -9.50 1.01
N ASP A 92 -5.31 -9.73 2.32
CA ASP A 92 -6.13 -8.95 3.25
C ASP A 92 -5.36 -7.80 3.95
N GLY A 93 -4.14 -7.53 3.50
CA GLY A 93 -3.28 -6.46 4.02
C GLY A 93 -2.70 -6.74 5.40
N LEU A 94 -1.72 -5.93 5.81
CA LEU A 94 -1.02 -6.12 7.09
C LEU A 94 -1.53 -5.13 8.14
N ARG A 95 -1.98 -5.64 9.29
CA ARG A 95 -2.52 -4.82 10.38
C ARG A 95 -1.74 -5.07 11.66
N CYS A 96 -1.20 -4.01 12.24
CA CYS A 96 -0.46 -4.07 13.50
C CYS A 96 -1.21 -3.36 14.63
N CYS A 97 -1.49 -4.05 15.72
CA CYS A 97 -2.09 -3.45 16.91
C CYS A 97 -1.01 -2.73 17.73
N PHE A 98 -1.22 -1.46 18.04
CA PHE A 98 -0.28 -0.56 18.72
C PHE A 98 1.10 -0.51 18.04
N ILE A 99 2.17 -0.54 18.85
CA ILE A 99 3.55 -0.42 18.41
C ILE A 99 4.03 -1.82 17.98
N PRO A 100 4.59 -1.97 16.77
CA PRO A 100 5.16 -3.24 16.33
C PRO A 100 6.20 -3.78 17.32
N PHE A 101 6.13 -5.07 17.61
CA PHE A 101 7.09 -5.77 18.46
C PHE A 101 7.40 -7.15 17.88
N GLU A 102 8.65 -7.59 18.01
CA GLU A 102 9.20 -8.89 17.57
C GLU A 102 8.43 -9.57 16.42
N ASP A 103 7.42 -10.39 16.72
CA ASP A 103 6.59 -11.12 15.75
C ASP A 103 6.02 -10.23 14.64
N SER A 104 5.55 -9.02 14.96
CA SER A 104 5.00 -8.08 13.97
C SER A 104 6.04 -7.61 12.95
N PHE A 105 7.32 -7.57 13.31
CA PHE A 105 8.39 -7.27 12.33
C PHE A 105 8.57 -8.43 11.35
N GLN A 106 8.49 -9.66 11.86
CA GLN A 106 8.61 -10.84 11.01
C GLN A 106 7.42 -10.93 10.05
N GLU A 107 6.20 -10.68 10.52
CA GLU A 107 5.01 -10.60 9.66
C GLU A 107 5.16 -9.54 8.56
N ALA A 108 5.69 -8.36 8.89
CA ALA A 108 5.94 -7.31 7.91
C ALA A 108 6.98 -7.73 6.84
N ILE A 109 8.05 -8.40 7.28
CA ILE A 109 9.08 -8.94 6.39
C ILE A 109 8.50 -10.03 5.48
N GLU A 110 7.65 -10.91 6.01
CA GLU A 110 7.00 -11.98 5.25
C GLU A 110 6.01 -11.42 4.24
N TYR A 111 5.15 -10.49 4.66
CA TYR A 111 4.23 -9.80 3.77
C TYR A 111 4.95 -9.14 2.60
N GLY A 112 6.05 -8.41 2.85
CA GLY A 112 6.85 -7.79 1.79
C GLY A 112 7.51 -8.83 0.86
N LYS A 113 8.02 -9.94 1.40
CA LYS A 113 8.60 -11.03 0.60
C LYS A 113 7.55 -11.66 -0.32
N ASP A 114 6.36 -11.95 0.20
CA ASP A 114 5.33 -12.64 -0.57
C ASP A 114 4.64 -11.73 -1.57
N PHE A 115 4.47 -10.44 -1.25
CA PHE A 115 4.10 -9.41 -2.22
C PHE A 115 5.11 -9.35 -3.39
N GLY A 116 6.41 -9.34 -3.08
CA GLY A 116 7.47 -9.33 -4.09
C GLY A 116 7.47 -10.58 -4.97
N LYS A 117 7.27 -11.76 -4.40
CA LYS A 117 7.11 -13.01 -5.19
C LYS A 117 5.91 -12.90 -6.14
N LYS A 118 4.77 -12.42 -5.63
CA LYS A 118 3.55 -12.26 -6.44
C LYS A 118 3.74 -11.25 -7.57
N LEU A 119 4.52 -10.20 -7.35
CA LEU A 119 4.88 -9.24 -8.39
C LEU A 119 5.67 -9.93 -9.52
N LEU A 120 6.72 -10.68 -9.17
CA LEU A 120 7.57 -11.37 -10.14
C LEU A 120 6.83 -12.45 -10.91
N ASP A 121 5.88 -13.16 -10.28
CA ASP A 121 5.04 -14.15 -10.96
C ASP A 121 4.11 -13.52 -12.01
N ASN A 122 3.66 -12.27 -11.79
CA ASN A 122 2.82 -11.55 -12.75
C ASN A 122 3.61 -10.93 -13.92
N SER A 123 4.94 -10.84 -13.80
CA SER A 123 5.83 -10.28 -14.83
C SER A 123 6.33 -11.33 -15.84
N ARG A 124 5.99 -12.61 -15.63
CA ARG A 124 6.24 -13.73 -16.55
C ARG A 124 5.03 -13.98 -17.43
#